data_AF-A0A536XHG3-F1
#
_entry.id   AF-A0A536XHG3-F1
#
_cell.length_a   1.000
_cell.length_b   1.000
_cell.length_c   1.000
_cell.angle_alpha   90.00
_cell.angle_beta   90.00
_cell.angle_gamma   90.00
#
_symmetry.space_group_name_H-M   'P 1'
#
loop_
_entity.id
_entity.type
_entity.pdbx_description
1 polymer ?
#
loop_
_entity_poly.entity_id
_entity_poly.type
_entity_poly.pdbx_seq_one_letter_code
_entity_poly.pdbx_strand_id
1 'polypeptide(L)'
;MRPDLGRFAPPFFVCLFFGCAVCASQAFGQAKQKEPLAVVAGQPIYDDDLLPFVQAQVFQLRVQEYEVKSKALENLVNQKLLEAEAKKKGIPTEKVLAQEVDAKVPEPTEAELQALYIVQKEQLRKSFDELKPQLQQLLKRAKLQQARQDYY
;
A
#
# COMPACT_ATOMS: atom_id res chain seq x y z
N MET A 1 -12.28 60.52 22.47
CA MET A 1 -12.33 61.27 23.74
C MET A 1 -12.60 60.29 24.89
N ARG A 2 -11.56 59.98 25.69
CA ARG A 2 -11.68 59.65 27.14
C ARG A 2 -11.96 60.99 27.89
N PRO A 3 -12.29 61.08 29.20
CA PRO A 3 -12.09 60.16 30.36
C PRO A 3 -13.38 60.06 31.24
N ASP A 4 -13.52 59.44 32.42
CA ASP A 4 -12.73 59.32 33.67
C ASP A 4 -13.00 57.96 34.34
N LEU A 5 -12.04 57.18 34.86
CA LEU A 5 -11.08 57.37 35.97
C LEU A 5 -11.71 57.48 37.37
N GLY A 6 -11.96 56.32 37.98
CA GLY A 6 -12.02 56.13 39.43
C GLY A 6 -11.09 55.00 39.84
N ARG A 7 -9.87 55.37 40.27
CA ARG A 7 -8.86 54.50 40.89
C ARG A 7 -9.28 54.17 42.34
N PHE A 8 -9.02 52.97 42.84
CA PHE A 8 -8.11 52.67 43.97
C PHE A 8 -8.21 51.18 44.39
N ALA A 9 -7.08 50.67 44.87
CA ALA A 9 -6.66 49.27 45.00
C ALA A 9 -7.14 48.58 46.33
N PRO A 10 -6.90 47.27 46.53
CA PRO A 10 -7.65 46.38 47.43
C PRO A 10 -6.99 46.20 48.81
N PRO A 11 -7.61 45.43 49.72
CA PRO A 11 -6.84 44.66 50.69
C PRO A 11 -6.95 43.16 50.42
N PHE A 12 -5.77 42.58 50.21
CA PHE A 12 -5.36 41.24 50.64
C PHE A 12 -6.25 40.69 51.77
N PHE A 13 -7.00 39.62 51.50
CA PHE A 13 -7.37 38.67 52.54
C PHE A 13 -7.28 37.26 51.97
N VAL A 14 -6.12 36.65 52.25
CA VAL A 14 -5.84 35.24 52.10
C VAL A 14 -6.79 34.49 53.04
N CYS A 15 -7.77 33.78 52.49
CA CYS A 15 -8.47 32.71 53.19
C CYS A 15 -8.14 31.37 52.52
N LEU A 16 -7.22 30.69 53.18
CA LEU A 16 -6.80 29.31 53.02
C LEU A 16 -7.94 28.38 53.48
N PHE A 17 -8.18 27.31 52.72
CA PHE A 17 -9.01 26.13 53.00
C PHE A 17 -10.52 26.30 53.15
N PHE A 18 -11.27 25.86 52.13
CA PHE A 18 -12.34 24.87 52.31
C PHE A 18 -12.64 24.21 50.95
N GLY A 19 -12.18 22.97 50.80
CA GLY A 19 -12.43 22.15 49.62
C GLY A 19 -13.88 21.70 49.57
N CYS A 20 -14.52 21.84 48.41
CA CYS A 20 -15.70 21.08 48.07
C CYS A 20 -15.68 20.72 46.58
N ALA A 21 -15.47 19.42 46.36
CA ALA A 21 -16.00 18.62 45.27
C ALA A 21 -15.83 19.14 43.83
N VAL A 22 -14.65 18.90 43.26
CA VAL A 22 -14.56 18.56 41.84
C VAL A 22 -15.31 17.24 41.66
N CYS A 23 -16.57 17.30 41.19
CA CYS A 23 -17.26 16.14 40.65
C CYS A 23 -16.60 15.76 39.32
N ALA A 24 -15.50 15.01 39.40
CA ALA A 24 -15.02 14.22 38.28
C ALA A 24 -16.08 13.16 37.98
N SER A 25 -16.97 13.43 37.01
CA SER A 25 -17.80 12.41 36.38
C SER A 25 -16.87 11.41 35.70
N GLN A 26 -16.43 10.40 36.45
CA GLN A 26 -15.90 9.18 35.89
C GLN A 26 -17.07 8.48 35.19
N ALA A 27 -17.21 8.75 33.90
CA ALA A 27 -17.88 7.83 33.00
C ALA A 27 -17.02 6.56 32.95
N PHE A 28 -17.19 5.70 33.96
CA PHE A 28 -16.79 4.31 33.86
C PHE A 28 -17.57 3.76 32.66
N GLY A 29 -16.86 3.56 31.54
CA GLY A 29 -17.39 2.79 30.43
C GLY A 29 -17.86 1.47 31.00
N GLN A 30 -19.17 1.19 30.88
CA GLN A 30 -19.70 -0.09 31.28
C GLN A 30 -18.97 -1.16 30.49
N ALA A 31 -18.19 -2.00 31.18
CA ALA A 31 -17.62 -3.19 30.59
C ALA A 31 -18.79 -4.05 30.13
N LYS A 32 -19.05 -4.06 28.81
CA LYS A 32 -20.06 -4.92 28.20
C LYS A 32 -19.72 -6.36 28.64
N GLN A 33 -20.61 -6.97 29.42
CA GLN A 33 -20.42 -8.35 29.84
C GLN A 33 -20.27 -9.22 28.58
N LYS A 34 -19.23 -10.07 28.56
CA LYS A 34 -19.01 -11.01 27.45
C LYS A 34 -20.21 -11.96 27.39
N GLU A 35 -20.98 -11.89 26.31
CA GLU A 35 -22.04 -12.85 26.04
C GLU A 35 -21.40 -14.18 25.56
N PRO A 36 -21.86 -15.34 26.06
CA PRO A 36 -21.35 -16.63 25.60
C PRO A 36 -21.80 -16.89 24.15
N LEU A 37 -20.90 -17.44 23.34
CA LEU A 37 -21.21 -17.87 21.96
C LEU A 37 -22.10 -19.10 21.94
N ALA A 38 -21.95 -19.98 22.94
CA ALA A 38 -22.75 -21.17 23.13
C ALA A 38 -22.77 -21.61 24.60
N VAL A 39 -23.68 -22.51 24.96
CA VAL A 39 -23.72 -23.18 26.28
C VAL A 39 -23.87 -24.68 26.05
N VAL A 40 -22.98 -25.49 26.61
CA VAL A 40 -22.99 -26.96 26.51
C VAL A 40 -23.03 -27.56 27.91
N ALA A 41 -24.06 -28.34 28.23
CA ALA A 41 -24.26 -28.93 29.56
C ALA A 41 -24.18 -27.91 30.72
N GLY A 42 -24.65 -26.67 30.49
CA GLY A 42 -24.59 -25.58 31.47
C GLY A 42 -23.24 -24.86 31.56
N GLN A 43 -22.24 -25.26 30.78
CA GLN A 43 -20.95 -24.56 30.67
C GLN A 43 -20.96 -23.59 29.49
N PRO A 44 -20.77 -22.27 29.71
CA PRO A 44 -20.67 -21.30 28.62
C PRO A 44 -19.35 -21.46 27.86
N ILE A 45 -19.39 -21.22 26.54
CA ILE A 45 -18.25 -21.17 25.63
C ILE A 45 -18.15 -19.75 25.08
N TYR A 46 -16.96 -19.14 25.18
CA TYR A 46 -16.64 -17.79 24.71
C TYR A 46 -15.70 -17.82 23.50
N ASP A 47 -15.49 -16.67 22.88
CA ASP A 47 -14.57 -16.52 21.75
C ASP A 47 -13.14 -16.96 22.09
N ASP A 48 -12.67 -16.62 23.30
CA ASP A 48 -11.33 -16.98 23.78
C ASP A 48 -11.15 -18.50 23.90
N ASP A 49 -12.22 -19.26 24.14
CA ASP A 49 -12.19 -20.72 24.20
C ASP A 49 -11.96 -21.35 22.82
N LEU A 50 -12.26 -20.62 21.74
CA LEU A 50 -12.03 -21.08 20.37
C LEU A 50 -10.57 -20.87 19.94
N LEU A 51 -9.87 -19.91 20.56
CA LEU A 51 -8.54 -19.47 20.13
C LEU A 51 -7.55 -20.65 19.97
N PRO A 52 -7.42 -21.61 20.91
CA PRO A 52 -6.51 -22.75 20.76
C PRO A 52 -6.80 -23.63 19.53
N PHE A 53 -8.05 -23.63 19.05
CA PHE A 53 -8.49 -24.48 17.93
C PHE A 53 -8.34 -23.79 16.58
N VAL A 54 -8.52 -22.47 16.53
CA VAL A 54 -8.62 -21.72 15.26
C VAL A 54 -7.44 -20.77 15.00
N GLN A 55 -6.57 -20.50 15.98
CA GLN A 55 -5.52 -19.48 15.85
C GLN A 55 -4.65 -19.67 14.60
N ALA A 56 -4.24 -20.90 14.30
CA ALA A 56 -3.44 -21.18 13.10
C ALA A 56 -4.21 -20.85 11.80
N GLN A 57 -5.48 -21.25 11.71
CA GLN A 57 -6.32 -21.03 10.52
C GLN A 57 -6.61 -19.54 10.33
N VAL A 58 -6.97 -18.84 11.42
CA VAL A 58 -7.19 -17.39 11.41
C VAL A 58 -5.91 -16.64 11.02
N PHE A 59 -4.75 -17.07 11.53
CA PHE A 59 -3.48 -16.46 11.14
C PHE A 59 -3.22 -16.61 9.64
N GLN A 60 -3.42 -17.80 9.07
CA GLN A 60 -3.28 -18.03 7.62
C GLN A 60 -4.22 -17.13 6.81
N LEU A 61 -5.48 -16.97 7.23
CA LEU A 61 -6.42 -16.06 6.58
C LEU A 61 -5.95 -14.60 6.62
N ARG A 62 -5.36 -14.14 7.74
CA ARG A 62 -4.80 -12.79 7.83
C ARG A 62 -3.58 -12.59 6.93
N VAL A 63 -2.74 -13.62 6.78
CA VAL A 63 -1.62 -13.57 5.83
C VAL A 63 -2.13 -13.44 4.40
N GLN A 64 -3.13 -14.24 4.02
CA GLN A 64 -3.76 -14.13 2.69
C GLN A 64 -4.41 -12.76 2.47
N GLU A 65 -5.13 -12.24 3.46
CA GLU A 65 -5.71 -10.89 3.42
C GLU A 65 -4.61 -9.83 3.21
N TYR A 66 -3.52 -9.92 3.97
CA TYR A 66 -2.39 -9.01 3.84
C TYR A 66 -1.77 -9.07 2.43
N GLU A 67 -1.55 -10.26 1.88
CA GLU A 67 -0.99 -10.43 0.54
C GLU A 67 -1.89 -9.81 -0.54
N VAL A 68 -3.21 -10.02 -0.47
CA VAL A 68 -4.17 -9.44 -1.41
C VAL A 68 -4.18 -7.93 -1.32
N LYS A 69 -4.24 -7.37 -0.10
CA LYS A 69 -4.21 -5.92 0.12
C LYS A 69 -2.90 -5.30 -0.34
N SER A 70 -1.77 -5.96 -0.08
CA SER A 70 -0.46 -5.47 -0.48
C SER A 70 -0.33 -5.39 -2.00
N LYS A 71 -0.74 -6.44 -2.73
CA LYS A 71 -0.76 -6.44 -4.20
C LYS A 71 -1.70 -5.36 -4.75
N ALA A 72 -2.88 -5.18 -4.15
CA ALA A 72 -3.82 -4.13 -4.58
C ALA A 72 -3.25 -2.73 -4.35
N LEU A 73 -2.59 -2.51 -3.22
CA LEU A 73 -1.93 -1.24 -2.89
C LEU A 73 -0.80 -0.93 -3.87
N GLU A 74 0.08 -1.89 -4.15
CA GLU A 74 1.18 -1.75 -5.11
C GLU A 74 0.67 -1.33 -6.49
N ASN A 75 -0.36 -2.02 -7.00
CA ASN A 75 -0.99 -1.67 -8.27
C ASN A 75 -1.58 -0.25 -8.26
N LEU A 76 -2.25 0.14 -7.17
CA LEU A 76 -2.84 1.47 -7.04
C LEU A 76 -1.75 2.56 -6.98
N VAL A 77 -0.66 2.32 -6.26
CA VAL A 77 0.49 3.24 -6.21
C VAL A 77 1.06 3.44 -7.63
N ASN A 78 1.31 2.35 -8.35
CA ASN A 78 1.83 2.40 -9.72
C ASN A 78 0.90 3.18 -10.67
N GLN A 79 -0.42 2.95 -10.57
CA GLN A 79 -1.40 3.73 -11.32
C GLN A 79 -1.33 5.22 -10.97
N LYS A 80 -1.28 5.57 -9.68
CA LYS A 80 -1.24 6.97 -9.22
C LYS A 80 0.03 7.69 -9.65
N LEU A 81 1.17 7.00 -9.67
CA LEU A 81 2.43 7.54 -10.18
C LEU A 81 2.33 7.86 -11.68
N LEU A 82 1.78 6.96 -12.49
CA LEU A 82 1.55 7.22 -13.91
C LEU A 82 0.56 8.37 -14.13
N GLU A 83 -0.54 8.42 -13.39
CA GLU A 83 -1.50 9.53 -13.45
C GLU A 83 -0.85 10.88 -13.10
N ALA A 84 0.03 10.90 -12.10
CA ALA A 84 0.76 12.10 -11.71
C ALA A 84 1.73 12.57 -12.80
N GLU A 85 2.50 11.65 -13.40
CA GLU A 85 3.44 12.00 -14.47
C GLU A 85 2.70 12.43 -15.75
N ALA A 86 1.58 11.78 -16.06
CA ALA A 86 0.69 12.16 -17.16
C ALA A 86 0.19 13.61 -17.00
N LYS A 87 -0.30 13.97 -15.81
CA LYS A 87 -0.74 15.33 -15.48
C LYS A 87 0.39 16.34 -15.59
N LYS A 88 1.58 16.00 -15.07
CA LYS A 88 2.78 16.84 -15.15
C LYS A 88 3.21 17.13 -16.60
N LYS A 89 3.02 16.17 -17.51
CA LYS A 89 3.38 16.28 -18.93
C LYS A 89 2.24 16.75 -19.84
N GLY A 90 1.01 16.82 -19.34
CA GLY A 90 -0.17 17.17 -20.13
C GLY A 90 -0.51 16.12 -21.20
N ILE A 91 -0.25 14.83 -20.92
CA ILE A 91 -0.53 13.72 -21.84
C ILE A 91 -1.52 12.74 -21.22
N PRO A 92 -2.21 11.89 -22.03
CA PRO A 92 -2.99 10.77 -21.50
C PRO A 92 -2.12 9.77 -20.74
N THR A 93 -2.63 9.19 -19.65
CA THR A 93 -1.89 8.24 -18.81
C THR A 93 -1.37 7.03 -19.58
N GLU A 94 -2.13 6.57 -20.58
CA GLU A 94 -1.77 5.43 -21.45
C GLU A 94 -0.56 5.73 -22.34
N LYS A 95 -0.18 7.01 -22.48
CA LYS A 95 0.98 7.44 -23.29
C LYS A 95 2.26 7.60 -22.48
N VAL A 96 2.18 7.58 -21.14
CA VAL A 96 3.35 7.81 -20.27
C VAL A 96 4.44 6.78 -20.54
N LEU A 97 4.12 5.48 -20.48
CA LEU A 97 5.11 4.42 -20.71
C LEU A 97 5.69 4.47 -22.14
N ALA A 98 4.88 4.80 -23.13
CA ALA A 98 5.36 4.92 -24.51
C ALA A 98 6.41 6.02 -24.67
N GLN A 99 6.23 7.17 -24.00
CA GLN A 99 7.16 8.30 -24.09
C GLN A 99 8.35 8.16 -23.14
N GLU A 100 8.12 7.68 -21.91
CA GLU A 100 9.14 7.66 -20.87
C GLU A 100 9.95 6.39 -20.82
N VAL A 101 9.44 5.29 -21.37
CA VAL A 101 10.08 3.98 -21.33
C VAL A 101 10.35 3.49 -22.74
N ASP A 102 9.31 3.24 -23.54
CA ASP A 102 9.45 2.56 -24.83
C ASP A 102 10.35 3.32 -25.81
N ALA A 103 10.19 4.65 -25.88
CA ALA A 103 11.00 5.52 -26.73
C ALA A 103 12.49 5.55 -26.36
N LYS A 104 12.85 5.14 -25.13
CA LYS A 104 14.23 5.08 -24.63
C LYS A 104 14.86 3.71 -24.81
N VAL A 105 14.08 2.68 -25.19
CA VAL A 105 14.61 1.33 -25.43
C VAL A 105 15.29 1.28 -26.79
N PRO A 106 16.61 1.00 -26.86
CA PRO A 106 17.32 0.90 -28.13
C PRO A 106 16.85 -0.30 -28.95
N GLU A 107 17.15 -0.29 -30.25
CA GLU A 107 16.98 -1.48 -31.09
C GLU A 107 17.98 -2.58 -30.67
N PRO A 108 17.59 -3.87 -30.76
CA PRO A 108 18.51 -4.96 -30.53
C PRO A 108 19.70 -4.91 -31.49
N THR A 109 20.90 -5.05 -30.95
CA THR A 109 22.13 -5.09 -31.75
C THR A 109 22.33 -6.47 -32.38
N GLU A 110 23.08 -6.53 -33.47
CA GLU A 110 23.39 -7.80 -34.14
C GLU A 110 24.09 -8.81 -33.21
N ALA A 111 25.00 -8.33 -32.34
CA ALA A 111 25.66 -9.18 -31.36
C ALA A 111 24.68 -9.82 -30.37
N GLU A 112 23.67 -9.07 -29.91
CA GLU A 112 22.64 -9.61 -29.03
C GLU A 112 21.76 -10.64 -29.75
N LEU A 113 21.43 -10.41 -31.02
CA LEU A 113 20.66 -11.35 -31.83
C LEU A 113 21.45 -12.65 -32.09
N GLN A 114 22.74 -12.54 -32.36
CA GLN A 114 23.62 -13.71 -32.52
C GLN A 114 23.72 -14.50 -31.22
N ALA A 115 23.89 -13.83 -30.07
CA ALA A 115 23.90 -14.48 -28.77
C ALA A 115 22.58 -15.22 -28.50
N LEU A 116 21.44 -14.57 -28.76
CA LEU A 116 20.12 -15.17 -28.62
C LEU A 116 19.93 -16.40 -29.53
N TYR A 117 20.39 -16.31 -30.78
CA TYR A 117 20.35 -17.40 -31.74
C TYR A 117 21.20 -18.59 -31.28
N ILE A 118 22.41 -18.36 -30.78
CA ILE A 118 23.31 -19.42 -30.27
C ILE A 118 22.67 -20.15 -29.10
N VAL A 119 22.09 -19.42 -28.14
CA VAL A 119 21.41 -20.01 -26.96
C VAL A 119 20.22 -20.87 -27.37
N GLN A 120 19.50 -20.49 -28.42
CA GLN A 120 18.29 -21.19 -28.87
C GLN A 120 18.53 -22.13 -30.06
N LYS A 121 19.77 -22.27 -30.54
CA LYS A 121 20.10 -22.96 -31.80
C LYS A 121 19.58 -24.40 -31.86
N GLU A 122 19.61 -25.12 -30.74
CA GLU A 122 19.10 -26.49 -30.64
C GLU A 122 17.57 -26.58 -30.86
N GLN A 123 16.84 -25.49 -30.61
CA GLN A 123 15.40 -25.39 -30.83
C GLN A 123 15.05 -24.79 -32.20
N LEU A 124 16.00 -24.06 -32.82
CA LEU A 124 15.80 -23.30 -34.05
C LEU A 124 16.36 -24.07 -35.26
N ARG A 125 15.46 -24.56 -36.13
CA ARG A 125 15.83 -25.34 -37.33
C ARG A 125 16.26 -24.51 -38.55
N LYS A 126 16.29 -23.18 -38.43
CA LYS A 126 16.52 -22.22 -39.53
C LYS A 126 17.81 -21.44 -39.32
N SER A 127 18.36 -20.88 -40.39
CA SER A 127 19.57 -20.07 -40.33
C SER A 127 19.35 -18.76 -39.58
N PHE A 128 20.45 -18.13 -39.14
CA PHE A 128 20.39 -16.82 -38.47
C PHE A 128 19.75 -15.76 -39.37
N ASP A 129 20.12 -15.69 -40.65
CA ASP A 129 19.61 -14.67 -41.58
C ASP A 129 18.10 -14.77 -41.78
N GLU A 130 17.57 -16.00 -41.85
CA GLU A 130 16.13 -16.24 -41.97
C GLU A 130 15.35 -15.84 -40.70
N LEU A 131 15.99 -15.98 -39.53
CA LEU A 131 15.36 -15.72 -38.24
C LEU A 131 15.64 -14.32 -37.68
N LYS A 132 16.63 -13.60 -38.22
CA LYS A 132 17.03 -12.25 -37.79
C LYS A 132 15.85 -11.30 -37.53
N PRO A 133 14.86 -11.13 -38.45
CA PRO A 133 13.72 -10.25 -38.18
C PRO A 133 12.83 -10.74 -37.03
N GLN A 134 12.68 -12.05 -36.86
CA GLN A 134 11.87 -12.64 -35.79
C GLN A 134 12.57 -12.50 -34.43
N LEU A 135 13.88 -12.75 -34.40
CA LEU A 135 14.72 -12.57 -33.22
C LEU A 135 14.77 -11.10 -32.79
N GLN A 136 14.85 -10.17 -33.75
CA GLN A 136 14.80 -8.74 -33.47
C GLN A 136 13.48 -8.36 -32.82
N GLN A 137 12.35 -8.78 -33.39
CA GLN A 137 11.04 -8.50 -32.80
C GLN A 137 10.88 -9.12 -31.41
N LEU A 138 11.34 -10.35 -31.21
CA LEU A 138 11.27 -11.05 -29.93
C LEU A 138 12.11 -10.35 -28.87
N LEU A 139 13.37 -10.05 -29.18
CA LEU A 139 14.29 -9.40 -28.25
C LEU A 139 13.86 -7.96 -27.96
N LYS A 140 13.33 -7.24 -28.96
CA LYS A 140 12.76 -5.90 -28.74
C LYS A 140 11.58 -5.95 -27.77
N ARG A 141 10.65 -6.89 -27.95
CA ARG A 141 9.51 -7.06 -27.03
C ARG A 141 9.96 -7.41 -25.62
N ALA A 142 10.92 -8.31 -25.48
CA ALA A 142 11.48 -8.65 -24.17
C ALA A 142 12.13 -7.44 -23.49
N LYS A 143 12.94 -6.65 -24.22
CA LYS A 143 13.54 -5.40 -23.72
C LYS A 143 12.48 -4.38 -23.29
N LEU A 144 11.41 -4.21 -24.08
CA LEU A 144 10.31 -3.30 -23.73
C LEU A 144 9.57 -3.75 -22.47
N GLN A 145 9.31 -5.05 -22.33
CA GLN A 145 8.65 -5.60 -21.15
C GLN A 145 9.51 -5.41 -19.90
N GLN A 146 10.81 -5.70 -19.99
CA GLN A 146 11.75 -5.49 -18.90
C GLN A 146 11.82 -4.02 -18.49
N ALA A 147 12.01 -3.12 -19.46
CA ALA A 147 12.12 -1.68 -19.18
C ALA A 147 10.85 -1.12 -18.52
N ARG A 148 9.67 -1.64 -18.86
CA ARG A 148 8.41 -1.26 -18.20
C ARG A 148 8.27 -1.85 -16.80
N GLN A 149 8.81 -3.03 -16.54
CA GLN A 149 8.86 -3.61 -15.20
C GLN A 149 9.79 -2.80 -14.30
N ASP A 150 10.98 -2.43 -14.80
CA ASP A 150 11.97 -1.64 -14.06
C ASP A 150 11.53 -0.19 -13.77
N TYR A 151 10.46 0.26 -14.43
CA TYR A 151 9.89 1.60 -14.20
C TYR A 151 9.01 1.66 -12.95
N TYR A 152 8.53 0.52 -12.44
CA TYR A 152 7.73 0.41 -11.22
C TYR A 152 8.61 -0.04 -10.04
#